data_AF-A0A7C1NSN8-F1
#
_entry.id   AF-A0A7C1NSN8-F1
#
_cell.length_a   1.000
_cell.length_b   1.000
_cell.length_c   1.000
_cell.angle_alpha   90.00
_cell.angle_beta   90.00
_cell.angle_gamma   90.00
#
_symmetry.space_group_name_H-M   'P 1'
#
loop_
_entity.id
_entity.type
_entity.pdbx_description
1 polymer ?
#
loop_
_entity_poly.entity_id
_entity_poly.type
_entity_poly.pdbx_seq_one_letter_code
_entity_poly.pdbx_strand_id
1 'polypeptide(L)'
;PMGTRVSILVERPGLVIGRGGSNIAKLTEEIKGKFDVDNPQIEIIEAGDKATLNAQIMAEKLAEALERGWHFRRAGHSTVRRIMEAGAKGCQVIISGKLTGERHRTEKFTQGHVKYCGDTVKDVMNEGFAVAKLKPGVIGVKVRIMKSDAKLPDEISIVGLEVEKKEEVEEETKEEEKEVKEEKKEKTKLTDLKGVGESIVKELEKLGIESIEDLKDMSIEELEKIKGIGKKTAKEIKEQLKKILKEVE
;
A
#
# COMPACT_ATOMS: atom_id res chain seq x y z
N PRO A 1 3.62 47.83 23.66
CA PRO A 1 3.84 46.62 22.82
C PRO A 1 5.04 46.82 21.88
N MET A 2 6.05 45.94 21.90
CA MET A 2 7.36 46.12 21.22
C MET A 2 7.33 45.92 19.68
N GLY A 3 6.21 45.47 19.12
CA GLY A 3 6.01 45.23 17.69
C GLY A 3 5.13 44.02 17.43
N THR A 4 4.71 43.84 16.18
CA THR A 4 3.92 42.68 15.74
C THR A 4 4.85 41.61 15.18
N ARG A 5 4.88 40.42 15.79
CA ARG A 5 5.67 39.28 15.31
C ARG A 5 4.84 38.43 14.36
N VAL A 6 5.36 38.21 13.15
CA VAL A 6 4.73 37.41 12.10
C VAL A 6 5.63 36.23 11.78
N SER A 7 5.22 35.03 12.16
CA SER A 7 5.96 33.80 11.88
C SER A 7 5.45 33.14 10.60
N ILE A 8 6.34 32.95 9.62
CA ILE A 8 6.03 32.34 8.32
C ILE A 8 6.63 30.94 8.29
N LEU A 9 5.78 29.93 8.13
CA LEU A 9 6.20 28.54 7.94
C LEU A 9 6.54 28.29 6.47
N VAL A 10 7.76 27.86 6.18
CA VAL A 10 8.25 27.68 4.80
C VAL A 10 9.07 26.41 4.66
N GLU A 11 9.06 25.80 3.47
CA GLU A 11 9.94 24.66 3.18
C GLU A 11 11.36 25.11 2.82
N ARG A 12 11.50 26.18 2.02
CA ARG A 12 12.78 26.66 1.50
C ARG A 12 13.07 28.09 2.00
N PRO A 13 13.65 28.25 3.21
CA PRO A 13 13.85 29.58 3.80
C PRO A 13 14.77 30.48 2.96
N GLY A 14 15.80 29.90 2.32
CA GLY A 14 16.74 30.66 1.50
C GLY A 14 16.10 31.42 0.33
N LEU A 15 15.04 30.86 -0.27
CA LEU A 15 14.32 31.53 -1.36
C LEU A 15 13.50 32.73 -0.85
N VAL A 16 12.98 32.63 0.37
CA VAL A 16 12.13 33.66 1.00
C VAL A 16 12.95 34.84 1.50
N ILE A 17 14.14 34.59 2.07
CA ILE A 17 15.09 35.64 2.48
C ILE A 17 15.61 36.41 1.26
N GLY A 18 15.90 35.70 0.16
CA GLY A 18 16.47 36.27 -1.06
C GLY A 18 17.95 36.62 -0.92
N ARG A 19 18.54 37.22 -1.96
CA ARG A 19 19.96 37.62 -1.95
C ARG A 19 20.17 38.75 -0.94
N GLY A 20 20.99 38.52 0.07
CA GLY A 20 21.35 39.50 1.10
C GLY A 20 20.17 40.02 1.94
N GLY A 21 19.07 39.25 2.05
CA GLY A 21 17.88 39.70 2.80
C GLY A 21 16.99 40.70 2.08
N SER A 22 17.24 40.98 0.79
CA SER A 22 16.46 41.96 0.02
C SER A 22 14.96 41.66 -0.04
N ASN A 23 14.57 40.39 -0.07
CA ASN A 23 13.17 40.01 -0.20
C ASN A 23 12.40 40.12 1.13
N ILE A 24 13.08 39.85 2.26
CA ILE A 24 12.47 40.02 3.60
C ILE A 24 12.27 41.50 3.93
N ALA A 25 13.21 42.37 3.52
CA ALA A 25 13.09 43.81 3.70
C ALA A 25 11.88 44.37 2.93
N LYS A 26 11.72 43.96 1.66
CA LYS A 26 10.55 44.32 0.84
C LYS A 26 9.23 43.83 1.46
N LEU A 27 9.17 42.59 1.93
CA LEU A 27 7.99 42.05 2.60
C LEU A 27 7.64 42.86 3.86
N THR A 28 8.64 43.28 4.63
CA THR A 28 8.46 44.08 5.84
C THR A 28 7.89 45.47 5.50
N GLU A 29 8.42 46.12 4.46
CA GLU A 29 7.91 47.40 3.95
C GLU A 29 6.48 47.28 3.41
N GLU A 30 6.18 46.23 2.65
CA GLU A 30 4.84 46.00 2.12
C GLU A 30 3.81 45.76 3.22
N ILE A 31 4.17 45.00 4.27
CA ILE A 31 3.27 44.77 5.40
C ILE A 31 3.00 46.07 6.15
N LYS A 32 4.06 46.86 6.40
CA LYS A 32 3.93 48.17 7.03
C LYS A 32 3.05 49.11 6.21
N GLY A 33 3.24 49.17 4.89
CA GLY A 33 2.48 50.07 4.02
C GLY A 33 1.04 49.65 3.74
N LYS A 34 0.75 48.35 3.64
CA LYS A 34 -0.60 47.84 3.33
C LYS A 34 -1.51 47.72 4.55
N PHE A 35 -0.94 47.34 5.70
CA PHE A 35 -1.70 47.02 6.89
C PHE A 35 -1.51 48.03 8.03
N ASP A 36 -0.70 49.07 7.81
CA ASP A 36 -0.39 50.14 8.78
C ASP A 36 0.05 49.57 10.15
N VAL A 37 0.88 48.52 10.11
CA VAL A 37 1.36 47.84 11.31
C VAL A 37 2.66 48.47 11.77
N ASP A 38 2.69 48.89 13.03
CA ASP A 38 3.90 49.40 13.66
C ASP A 38 4.93 48.29 13.92
N ASN A 39 6.11 48.47 13.34
CA ASN A 39 7.30 47.63 13.52
C ASN A 39 7.05 46.10 13.36
N PRO A 40 6.68 45.63 12.14
CA PRO A 40 6.48 44.20 11.90
C PRO A 40 7.82 43.46 11.94
N GLN A 41 7.92 42.41 12.76
CA GLN A 41 9.06 41.50 12.83
C GLN A 41 8.70 40.18 12.16
N ILE A 42 9.31 39.91 11.00
CA ILE A 42 9.07 38.67 10.26
C ILE A 42 10.07 37.61 10.72
N GLU A 43 9.55 36.51 11.23
CA GLU A 43 10.32 35.32 11.58
C GLU A 43 10.03 34.21 10.59
N ILE A 44 11.07 33.54 10.11
CA ILE A 44 10.95 32.43 9.17
C ILE A 44 11.18 31.13 9.94
N ILE A 45 10.17 30.26 9.95
CA ILE A 45 10.22 28.94 10.57
C ILE A 45 10.31 27.91 9.46
N GLU A 46 11.32 27.04 9.52
CA GLU A 46 11.48 25.96 8.57
C GLU A 46 10.54 24.80 8.91
N ALA A 47 9.79 24.33 7.90
CA ALA A 47 8.86 23.21 8.04
C ALA A 47 9.59 21.84 8.12
N GLY A 48 10.80 21.73 7.57
CA GLY A 48 11.58 20.49 7.54
C GLY A 48 10.81 19.30 6.95
N ASP A 49 10.99 18.12 7.55
CA ASP A 49 10.32 16.88 7.11
C ASP A 49 8.79 16.95 7.19
N LYS A 50 8.25 17.81 8.07
CA LYS A 50 6.80 18.04 8.21
C LYS A 50 6.20 18.80 7.02
N ALA A 51 7.03 19.36 6.12
CA ALA A 51 6.54 20.01 4.90
C ALA A 51 5.68 19.06 4.05
N THR A 52 6.00 17.76 4.07
CA THR A 52 5.27 16.73 3.32
C THR A 52 3.90 16.40 3.93
N LEU A 53 3.73 16.63 5.23
CA LEU A 53 2.46 16.45 5.94
C LEU A 53 1.56 17.69 5.87
N ASN A 54 2.08 18.82 5.37
CA ASN A 54 1.32 20.03 5.15
C ASN A 54 0.62 20.01 3.79
N ALA A 55 -0.72 20.00 3.80
CA ALA A 55 -1.54 19.89 2.60
C ALA A 55 -1.36 21.08 1.64
N GLN A 56 -1.15 22.29 2.16
CA GLN A 56 -0.99 23.49 1.32
C GLN A 56 0.32 23.46 0.53
N ILE A 57 1.43 23.15 1.21
CA ILE A 57 2.76 23.02 0.57
C ILE A 57 2.73 21.92 -0.50
N MET A 58 2.10 20.79 -0.20
CA MET A 58 1.97 19.69 -1.16
C MET A 58 1.09 20.03 -2.37
N ALA A 59 0.03 20.82 -2.18
CA ALA A 59 -0.80 21.30 -3.28
C ALA A 59 -0.01 22.23 -4.22
N GLU A 60 0.77 23.16 -3.67
CA GLU A 60 1.63 24.06 -4.45
C GLU A 60 2.73 23.30 -5.21
N LYS A 61 3.40 22.35 -4.55
CA LYS A 61 4.38 21.46 -5.22
C LYS A 61 3.79 20.70 -6.40
N LEU A 62 2.57 20.19 -6.24
CA LEU A 62 1.88 19.46 -7.30
C LEU A 62 1.48 20.42 -8.44
N ALA A 63 1.03 21.63 -8.11
CA ALA A 63 0.75 22.65 -9.11
C ALA A 63 2.01 23.01 -9.92
N GLU A 64 3.14 23.28 -9.25
CA GLU A 64 4.41 23.52 -9.93
C GLU A 64 4.85 22.33 -10.80
N ALA A 65 4.60 21.09 -10.37
CA ALA A 65 4.92 19.90 -11.16
C ALA A 65 4.10 19.81 -12.46
N LEU A 66 2.81 20.17 -12.39
CA LEU A 66 1.96 20.25 -13.57
C LEU A 66 2.40 21.38 -14.51
N GLU A 67 2.80 22.54 -13.97
CA GLU A 67 3.34 23.66 -14.75
C GLU A 67 4.66 23.31 -15.45
N ARG A 68 5.50 22.49 -14.80
CA ARG A 68 6.72 21.91 -15.39
C ARG A 68 6.42 20.88 -16.50
N GLY A 69 5.17 20.53 -16.73
CA GLY A 69 4.75 19.62 -17.81
C GLY A 69 4.73 18.14 -17.42
N TRP A 70 4.70 17.80 -16.13
CA TRP A 70 4.51 16.42 -15.71
C TRP A 70 3.09 15.95 -16.03
N HIS A 71 2.94 14.71 -16.48
CA HIS A 71 1.63 14.12 -16.74
C HIS A 71 0.83 13.97 -15.44
N PHE A 72 -0.45 14.37 -15.44
CA PHE A 72 -1.26 14.50 -14.23
C PHE A 72 -1.37 13.19 -13.42
N ARG A 73 -1.42 12.02 -14.07
CA ARG A 73 -1.42 10.72 -13.37
C ARG A 73 -0.11 10.45 -12.64
N ARG A 74 1.02 10.70 -13.30
CA ARG A 74 2.34 10.53 -12.69
C ARG A 74 2.51 11.47 -11.51
N ALA A 75 2.14 12.74 -11.69
CA ALA A 75 2.23 13.75 -10.64
C ALA A 75 1.31 13.41 -9.45
N GLY A 76 0.08 12.97 -9.70
CA GLY A 76 -0.88 12.54 -8.69
C GLY A 76 -0.38 11.34 -7.87
N HIS A 77 -0.01 10.23 -8.54
CA HIS A 77 0.52 9.05 -7.85
C HIS A 77 1.84 9.31 -7.12
N SER A 78 2.74 10.11 -7.69
CA SER A 78 3.99 10.48 -7.03
C SER A 78 3.74 11.31 -5.77
N THR A 79 2.75 12.19 -5.78
CA THR A 79 2.40 13.04 -4.64
C THR A 79 1.77 12.21 -3.52
N VAL A 80 0.81 11.36 -3.86
CA VAL A 80 0.16 10.43 -2.93
C VAL A 80 1.20 9.52 -2.25
N ARG A 81 2.11 8.93 -3.04
CA ARG A 81 3.18 8.08 -2.50
C ARG A 81 4.06 8.84 -1.50
N ARG A 82 4.51 10.04 -1.86
CA ARG A 82 5.35 10.87 -0.99
C ARG A 82 4.66 11.23 0.33
N ILE A 83 3.35 11.52 0.31
CA ILE A 83 2.57 11.82 1.51
C ILE A 83 2.44 10.59 2.42
N MET A 84 2.20 9.41 1.84
CA MET A 84 2.12 8.17 2.59
C MET A 84 3.48 7.75 3.18
N GLU A 85 4.57 7.93 2.42
CA GLU A 85 5.95 7.69 2.89
C GLU A 85 6.32 8.59 4.07
N ALA A 86 5.78 9.81 4.14
CA ALA A 86 5.95 10.71 5.28
C ALA A 86 5.14 10.32 6.53
N GLY A 87 4.37 9.21 6.48
CA GLY A 87 3.64 8.68 7.64
C GLY A 87 2.22 9.22 7.80
N ALA A 88 1.61 9.80 6.77
CA ALA A 88 0.20 10.18 6.83
C ALA A 88 -0.71 8.95 6.96
N LYS A 89 -1.76 9.03 7.80
CA LYS A 89 -2.79 7.97 7.90
C LYS A 89 -3.57 7.77 6.60
N GLY A 90 -3.68 8.83 5.81
CA GLY A 90 -4.27 8.78 4.49
C GLY A 90 -4.23 10.12 3.77
N CYS A 91 -4.42 10.06 2.46
CA CYS A 91 -4.41 11.24 1.61
C CYS A 91 -5.40 11.10 0.45
N GLN A 92 -5.88 12.26 -0.01
CA GLN A 92 -6.71 12.39 -1.20
C GLN A 92 -6.22 13.60 -1.99
N VAL A 93 -5.77 13.33 -3.21
CA VAL A 93 -5.37 14.35 -4.18
C VAL A 93 -6.43 14.42 -5.28
N ILE A 94 -6.96 15.60 -5.52
CA ILE A 94 -8.00 15.85 -6.52
C ILE A 94 -7.43 16.86 -7.51
N ILE A 95 -7.41 16.47 -8.78
CA ILE A 95 -6.97 17.34 -9.87
C ILE A 95 -8.17 17.54 -10.80
N SER A 96 -8.61 18.79 -10.95
CA SER A 96 -9.78 19.17 -11.72
C SER A 96 -9.43 20.22 -12.77
N GLY A 97 -9.78 19.98 -14.03
CA GLY A 97 -9.48 20.91 -15.12
C GLY A 97 -9.49 20.26 -16.49
N LYS A 98 -8.81 20.90 -17.45
CA LYS A 98 -8.60 20.37 -18.80
C LYS A 98 -7.40 19.40 -18.80
N LEU A 99 -7.63 18.15 -18.41
CA LEU A 99 -6.55 17.16 -18.22
C LEU A 99 -6.05 16.52 -19.51
N THR A 100 -6.96 15.95 -20.30
CA THR A 100 -6.64 15.20 -21.54
C THR A 100 -7.22 15.81 -22.80
N GLY A 101 -8.16 16.76 -22.67
CA GLY A 101 -8.80 17.42 -23.80
C GLY A 101 -9.48 18.72 -23.37
N GLU A 102 -10.31 19.28 -24.24
CA GLU A 102 -10.95 20.58 -24.02
C GLU A 102 -12.04 20.55 -22.94
N ARG A 103 -12.64 19.38 -22.70
CA ARG A 103 -13.67 19.19 -21.67
C ARG A 103 -13.04 19.04 -20.29
N HIS A 104 -13.67 19.66 -19.30
CA HIS A 104 -13.30 19.52 -17.90
C HIS A 104 -13.44 18.06 -17.43
N ARG A 105 -12.43 17.58 -16.71
CA ARG A 105 -12.42 16.27 -16.03
C ARG A 105 -11.83 16.43 -14.63
N THR A 106 -12.28 15.57 -13.72
CA THR A 106 -11.76 15.49 -12.36
C THR A 106 -11.23 14.10 -12.11
N GLU A 107 -9.94 13.99 -11.78
CA GLU A 107 -9.32 12.73 -11.36
C GLU A 107 -9.04 12.81 -9.86
N LYS A 108 -9.32 11.72 -9.13
CA LYS A 108 -9.08 11.60 -7.69
C LYS A 108 -8.10 10.47 -7.46
N PHE A 109 -7.04 10.74 -6.70
CA PHE A 109 -6.07 9.75 -6.24
C PHE A 109 -6.19 9.66 -4.72
N THR A 110 -6.62 8.51 -4.22
CA THR A 110 -6.85 8.29 -2.78
C THR A 110 -6.02 7.11 -2.30
N GLN A 111 -5.41 7.24 -1.13
CA GLN A 111 -4.70 6.16 -0.46
C GLN A 111 -4.84 6.31 1.07
N GLY A 112 -4.96 5.19 1.78
CA GLY A 112 -5.14 5.18 3.23
C GLY A 112 -6.54 5.62 3.68
N HIS A 113 -6.64 6.13 4.91
CA HIS A 113 -7.91 6.52 5.51
C HIS A 113 -8.23 8.01 5.26
N VAL A 114 -9.44 8.27 4.76
CA VAL A 114 -9.94 9.62 4.49
C VAL A 114 -11.35 9.74 5.03
N LYS A 115 -11.59 10.75 5.88
CA LYS A 115 -12.93 11.08 6.39
C LYS A 115 -13.54 12.22 5.55
N TYR A 116 -14.83 12.09 5.28
CA TYR A 116 -15.58 13.01 4.42
C TYR A 116 -16.56 13.89 5.20
N CYS A 117 -17.05 13.44 6.36
CA CYS A 117 -18.15 14.07 7.09
C CYS A 117 -17.85 14.18 8.59
N GLY A 118 -18.52 15.13 9.26
CA GLY A 118 -18.46 15.34 10.70
C GLY A 118 -17.42 16.38 11.13
N ASP A 119 -17.44 16.75 12.41
CA ASP A 119 -16.47 17.70 12.99
C ASP A 119 -15.04 17.13 13.02
N THR A 120 -14.92 15.80 13.06
CA THR A 120 -13.63 15.11 12.96
C THR A 120 -12.82 15.56 11.74
N VAL A 121 -13.46 15.92 10.62
CA VAL A 121 -12.77 16.41 9.43
C VAL A 121 -11.98 17.69 9.72
N LYS A 122 -12.54 18.61 10.51
CA LYS A 122 -11.90 19.90 10.83
C LYS A 122 -10.65 19.72 11.69
N ASP A 123 -10.67 18.75 12.59
CA ASP A 123 -9.57 18.52 13.54
C ASP A 123 -8.46 17.66 12.93
N VAL A 124 -8.88 16.60 12.24
CA VAL A 124 -8.03 15.50 11.79
C VAL A 124 -7.47 15.73 10.37
N MET A 125 -8.25 16.37 9.51
CA MET A 125 -7.92 16.53 8.09
C MET A 125 -7.41 17.93 7.79
N ASN A 126 -6.21 18.00 7.22
CA ASN A 126 -5.68 19.23 6.65
C ASN A 126 -6.04 19.29 5.17
N GLU A 127 -6.53 20.43 4.71
CA GLU A 127 -6.83 20.67 3.30
C GLU A 127 -5.96 21.79 2.74
N GLY A 128 -5.52 21.63 1.50
CA GLY A 128 -4.74 22.61 0.75
C GLY A 128 -5.29 22.73 -0.66
N PHE A 129 -5.24 23.95 -1.19
CA PHE A 129 -5.70 24.25 -2.54
C PHE A 129 -4.66 25.10 -3.26
N ALA A 130 -4.35 24.71 -4.49
CA ALA A 130 -3.45 25.42 -5.36
C ALA A 130 -4.00 25.41 -6.79
N VAL A 131 -3.53 26.38 -7.56
CA VAL A 131 -3.96 26.62 -8.94
C VAL A 131 -2.74 26.51 -9.84
N ALA A 132 -2.76 25.56 -10.79
CA ALA A 132 -1.73 25.42 -11.80
C ALA A 132 -2.14 26.15 -13.08
N LYS A 133 -1.27 27.04 -13.57
CA LYS A 133 -1.50 27.82 -14.80
C LYS A 133 -0.74 27.17 -15.97
N LEU A 134 -1.45 26.46 -16.83
CA LEU A 134 -0.88 25.87 -18.04
C LEU A 134 -1.33 26.65 -19.29
N LYS A 135 -0.64 26.43 -20.41
CA LYS A 135 -1.01 26.99 -21.71
C LYS A 135 -2.48 26.77 -22.11
N PRO A 136 -3.08 25.56 -21.99
CA PRO A 136 -4.49 25.34 -22.35
C PRO A 136 -5.50 25.95 -21.35
N GLY A 137 -5.05 26.41 -20.19
CA GLY A 137 -5.88 27.01 -19.16
C GLY A 137 -5.45 26.65 -17.74
N VAL A 138 -6.40 26.78 -16.82
CA VAL A 138 -6.17 26.63 -15.39
C VAL A 138 -6.61 25.24 -14.92
N ILE A 139 -5.78 24.60 -14.09
CA ILE A 139 -6.08 23.34 -13.42
C ILE A 139 -6.10 23.59 -11.91
N GLY A 140 -7.19 23.17 -11.26
CA GLY A 140 -7.32 23.17 -9.81
C GLY A 140 -6.71 21.92 -9.20
N VAL A 141 -5.91 22.10 -8.15
CA VAL A 141 -5.30 21.03 -7.36
C VAL A 141 -5.77 21.17 -5.93
N LYS A 142 -6.45 20.15 -5.42
CA LYS A 142 -6.86 20.07 -4.01
C LYS A 142 -6.21 18.85 -3.38
N VAL A 143 -5.53 19.05 -2.26
CA VAL A 143 -4.87 17.99 -1.49
C VAL A 143 -5.50 17.95 -0.11
N ARG A 144 -5.91 16.77 0.34
CA ARG A 144 -6.43 16.52 1.68
C ARG A 144 -5.57 15.46 2.33
N ILE A 145 -5.04 15.73 3.52
CA ILE A 145 -4.12 14.85 4.24
C ILE A 145 -4.69 14.61 5.64
N MET A 146 -4.80 13.35 6.03
CA MET A 146 -5.11 12.94 7.40
C MET A 146 -3.81 12.88 8.19
N LYS A 147 -3.73 13.63 9.30
CA LYS A 147 -2.53 13.65 10.16
C LYS A 147 -2.21 12.26 10.70
N SER A 148 -0.92 11.97 10.93
CA SER A 148 -0.45 10.72 11.54
C SER A 148 -1.07 10.48 12.92
N ASP A 149 -1.17 11.55 13.72
CA ASP A 149 -1.52 11.47 15.15
C ASP A 149 -3.04 11.53 15.39
N ALA A 150 -3.83 11.55 14.32
CA ALA A 150 -5.26 11.77 14.42
C ALA A 150 -5.98 10.55 15.00
N LYS A 151 -6.59 10.70 16.18
CA LYS A 151 -7.46 9.69 16.77
C LYS A 151 -8.90 9.92 16.35
N LEU A 152 -9.56 8.86 15.89
CA LEU A 152 -10.99 8.91 15.62
C LEU A 152 -11.78 8.69 16.91
N PRO A 153 -13.01 9.24 17.02
CA PRO A 153 -13.85 9.02 18.20
C PRO A 153 -14.24 7.54 18.37
N ASP A 154 -14.26 6.79 17.27
CA ASP A 154 -14.54 5.35 17.26
C ASP A 154 -13.30 4.50 17.64
N GLU A 155 -12.09 5.09 17.66
CA GLU A 155 -10.85 4.41 18.01
C GLU A 155 -10.66 4.41 19.55
N ILE A 156 -11.18 3.37 20.21
CA ILE A 156 -11.02 3.18 21.66
C ILE A 156 -9.81 2.29 21.91
N SER A 157 -8.85 2.78 22.71
CA SER A 157 -7.76 1.97 23.23
C SER A 157 -8.18 1.31 24.54
N ILE A 158 -8.43 0.00 24.52
CA ILE A 158 -8.70 -0.78 25.73
C ILE A 158 -7.35 -1.09 26.38
N VAL A 159 -7.06 -0.48 27.52
CA VAL A 159 -5.85 -0.77 28.29
C VAL A 159 -6.12 -1.98 29.17
N GLY A 160 -5.47 -3.12 28.92
CA GLY A 160 -5.55 -4.31 29.78
C GLY A 160 -6.13 -5.59 29.18
N LEU A 161 -6.30 -5.66 27.85
CA LEU A 161 -6.44 -6.93 27.14
C LEU A 161 -5.30 -6.98 26.13
N GLU A 162 -4.20 -7.64 26.49
CA GLU A 162 -3.29 -8.18 25.49
C GLU A 162 -4.14 -9.08 24.60
N VAL A 163 -4.27 -8.67 23.35
CA VAL A 163 -5.07 -9.39 22.37
C VAL A 163 -4.30 -10.66 22.04
N GLU A 164 -4.65 -11.77 22.68
CA GLU A 164 -4.25 -13.15 22.32
C GLU A 164 -4.73 -13.53 20.89
N LYS A 165 -5.49 -12.66 20.20
CA LYS A 165 -6.04 -12.92 18.85
C LYS A 165 -5.04 -12.97 17.69
N LYS A 166 -3.73 -13.04 17.96
CA LYS A 166 -2.78 -13.49 16.93
C LYS A 166 -2.52 -14.99 16.98
N GLU A 167 -2.70 -15.62 18.14
CA GLU A 167 -2.53 -17.06 18.28
C GLU A 167 -3.82 -17.80 17.93
N GLU A 168 -4.99 -17.34 18.39
CA GLU A 168 -6.27 -18.02 18.10
C GLU A 168 -6.61 -18.09 16.60
N VAL A 169 -6.35 -17.02 15.83
CA VAL A 169 -6.63 -17.02 14.37
C VAL A 169 -5.59 -17.84 13.60
N GLU A 170 -4.35 -17.91 14.08
CA GLU A 170 -3.33 -18.80 13.51
C GLU A 170 -3.55 -20.27 13.89
N GLU A 171 -4.11 -20.55 15.06
CA GLU A 171 -4.47 -21.90 15.50
C GLU A 171 -5.70 -22.40 14.76
N GLU A 172 -6.76 -21.61 14.63
CA GLU A 172 -7.95 -21.98 13.85
C GLU A 172 -7.61 -22.23 12.37
N THR A 173 -6.74 -21.40 11.76
CA THR A 173 -6.29 -21.63 10.38
C THR A 173 -5.32 -22.81 10.25
N LYS A 174 -4.52 -23.13 11.28
CA LYS A 174 -3.67 -24.33 11.30
C LYS A 174 -4.47 -25.61 11.58
N GLU A 175 -5.55 -25.55 12.35
CA GLU A 175 -6.46 -26.67 12.60
C GLU A 175 -7.31 -26.97 11.37
N GLU A 176 -7.89 -25.94 10.72
CA GLU A 176 -8.58 -26.12 9.43
C GLU A 176 -7.62 -26.63 8.33
N GLU A 177 -6.38 -26.14 8.26
CA GLU A 177 -5.38 -26.70 7.34
C GLU A 177 -4.97 -28.14 7.70
N LYS A 178 -4.94 -28.52 8.98
CA LYS A 178 -4.63 -29.88 9.43
C LYS A 178 -5.77 -30.84 9.13
N GLU A 179 -7.02 -30.47 9.38
CA GLU A 179 -8.19 -31.27 9.01
C GLU A 179 -8.29 -31.46 7.49
N VAL A 180 -8.05 -30.40 6.71
CA VAL A 180 -8.03 -30.50 5.23
C VAL A 180 -6.82 -31.31 4.73
N LYS A 181 -5.66 -31.27 5.41
CA LYS A 181 -4.50 -32.11 5.08
C LYS A 181 -4.68 -33.56 5.52
N GLU A 182 -5.36 -33.83 6.62
CA GLU A 182 -5.67 -35.19 7.09
C GLU A 182 -6.73 -35.85 6.20
N GLU A 183 -7.79 -35.14 5.80
CA GLU A 183 -8.75 -35.63 4.80
C GLU A 183 -8.12 -35.87 3.42
N LYS A 184 -7.15 -35.03 3.01
CA LYS A 184 -6.40 -35.23 1.75
C LYS A 184 -5.40 -36.39 1.83
N LYS A 185 -4.78 -36.62 2.99
CA LYS A 185 -3.91 -37.79 3.25
C LYS A 185 -4.70 -39.10 3.35
N GLU A 186 -5.92 -39.07 3.87
CA GLU A 186 -6.77 -40.26 3.90
C GLU A 186 -7.25 -40.69 2.52
N LYS A 187 -7.46 -39.74 1.59
CA LYS A 187 -7.84 -40.01 0.19
C LYS A 187 -6.67 -40.42 -0.72
N THR A 188 -5.44 -40.47 -0.21
CA THR A 188 -4.22 -40.75 -1.00
C THR A 188 -3.36 -41.85 -0.38
N LYS A 189 -3.97 -42.92 0.11
CA LYS A 189 -3.24 -44.12 0.56
C LYS A 189 -2.92 -45.01 -0.66
N LEU A 190 -1.71 -45.57 -0.70
CA LEU A 190 -1.21 -46.48 -1.75
C LEU A 190 -2.10 -47.73 -1.98
N THR A 191 -2.97 -48.04 -1.01
CA THR A 191 -3.92 -49.14 -1.01
C THR A 191 -5.08 -49.01 -2.01
N ASP A 192 -5.35 -47.79 -2.51
CA ASP A 192 -6.50 -47.54 -3.39
C ASP A 192 -6.18 -47.73 -4.89
N LEU A 193 -4.92 -48.00 -5.23
CA LEU A 193 -4.49 -48.30 -6.60
C LEU A 193 -4.84 -49.75 -6.97
N LYS A 194 -5.72 -49.92 -7.96
CA LYS A 194 -6.10 -51.26 -8.47
C LYS A 194 -4.89 -51.97 -9.05
N GLY A 195 -4.48 -53.06 -8.40
CA GLY A 195 -3.36 -53.92 -8.81
C GLY A 195 -2.18 -53.96 -7.83
N VAL A 196 -2.22 -53.17 -6.75
CA VAL A 196 -1.22 -53.19 -5.68
C VAL A 196 -1.78 -53.95 -4.48
N GLY A 197 -1.37 -55.21 -4.31
CA GLY A 197 -1.73 -56.01 -3.13
C GLY A 197 -0.79 -55.75 -1.94
N GLU A 198 -1.20 -56.16 -0.73
CA GLU A 198 -0.44 -55.97 0.52
C GLU A 198 1.01 -56.48 0.47
N SER A 199 1.31 -57.45 -0.39
CA SER A 199 2.66 -57.97 -0.63
C SER A 199 3.55 -57.00 -1.40
N ILE A 200 2.99 -56.22 -2.32
CA ILE A 200 3.73 -55.22 -3.13
C ILE A 200 3.96 -53.94 -2.30
N VAL A 201 3.01 -53.57 -1.44
CA VAL A 201 3.16 -52.44 -0.50
C VAL A 201 4.34 -52.67 0.45
N LYS A 202 4.49 -53.88 1.00
CA LYS A 202 5.63 -54.25 1.86
C LYS A 202 6.98 -54.29 1.15
N GLU A 203 7.00 -54.51 -0.16
CA GLU A 203 8.23 -54.45 -0.96
C GLU A 203 8.60 -53.01 -1.34
N LEU A 204 7.60 -52.15 -1.58
CA LEU A 204 7.78 -50.70 -1.83
C LEU A 204 8.24 -49.95 -0.56
N GLU A 205 7.70 -50.30 0.61
CA GLU A 205 8.14 -49.77 1.90
C GLU A 205 9.59 -50.15 2.22
N LYS A 206 10.02 -51.37 1.88
CA LYS A 206 11.42 -51.81 2.04
C LYS A 206 12.42 -51.07 1.14
N LEU A 207 11.92 -50.48 0.05
CA LEU A 207 12.71 -49.67 -0.88
C LEU A 207 12.63 -48.17 -0.55
N GLY A 208 11.90 -47.77 0.49
CA GLY A 208 11.80 -46.39 0.96
C GLY A 208 10.88 -45.49 0.14
N ILE A 209 9.91 -46.06 -0.58
CA ILE A 209 8.93 -45.32 -1.40
C ILE A 209 7.63 -45.22 -0.61
N GLU A 210 7.40 -44.09 0.05
CA GLU A 210 6.25 -43.88 0.96
C GLU A 210 5.20 -42.91 0.41
N SER A 211 5.49 -42.20 -0.69
CA SER A 211 4.58 -41.20 -1.25
C SER A 211 4.28 -41.39 -2.74
N ILE A 212 3.10 -40.92 -3.16
CA ILE A 212 2.61 -40.95 -4.56
C ILE A 212 3.51 -40.11 -5.49
N GLU A 213 4.23 -39.13 -4.93
CA GLU A 213 5.15 -38.25 -5.66
C GLU A 213 6.44 -38.97 -6.07
N ASP A 214 6.95 -39.87 -5.23
CA ASP A 214 8.17 -40.66 -5.52
C ASP A 214 7.95 -41.68 -6.66
N LEU A 215 6.72 -42.18 -6.82
CA LEU A 215 6.33 -43.11 -7.89
C LEU A 215 6.19 -42.42 -9.27
N LYS A 216 6.10 -41.09 -9.31
CA LYS A 216 5.93 -40.31 -10.54
C LYS A 216 7.22 -40.25 -11.37
N ASP A 217 8.36 -40.18 -10.69
CA ASP A 217 9.67 -39.95 -11.29
C ASP A 217 10.34 -41.25 -11.78
N MET A 218 9.81 -42.42 -11.36
CA MET A 218 10.30 -43.71 -11.83
C MET A 218 9.81 -44.07 -13.25
N SER A 219 10.72 -44.62 -14.03
CA SER A 219 10.48 -45.11 -15.39
C SER A 219 9.79 -46.48 -15.39
N ILE A 220 9.13 -46.84 -16.49
CA ILE A 220 8.39 -48.13 -16.60
C ILE A 220 9.33 -49.33 -16.40
N GLU A 221 10.60 -49.18 -16.77
CA GLU A 221 11.64 -50.21 -16.66
C GLU A 221 12.14 -50.41 -15.21
N GLU A 222 11.97 -49.42 -14.34
CA GLU A 222 12.36 -49.51 -12.92
C GLU A 222 11.25 -50.13 -12.08
N LEU A 223 9.98 -49.88 -12.44
CA LEU A 223 8.82 -50.54 -11.84
C LEU A 223 8.76 -52.04 -12.18
N GLU A 224 9.29 -52.46 -13.34
CA GLU A 224 9.39 -53.87 -13.74
C GLU A 224 10.45 -54.66 -12.96
N LYS A 225 11.45 -53.98 -12.38
CA LYS A 225 12.50 -54.65 -11.58
C LYS A 225 12.01 -55.04 -10.18
N ILE A 226 10.85 -54.52 -9.76
CA ILE A 226 10.20 -54.85 -8.50
C ILE A 226 9.49 -56.21 -8.65
N LYS A 227 9.72 -57.12 -7.71
CA LYS A 227 9.11 -58.45 -7.75
C LYS A 227 7.59 -58.32 -7.67
N GLY A 228 6.89 -58.94 -8.61
CA GLY A 228 5.42 -59.00 -8.61
C GLY A 228 4.70 -57.92 -9.42
N ILE A 229 5.40 -56.95 -10.03
CA ILE A 229 4.80 -55.98 -10.95
C ILE A 229 5.11 -56.38 -12.41
N GLY A 230 4.08 -56.59 -13.22
CA GLY A 230 4.22 -56.91 -14.64
C GLY A 230 4.05 -55.69 -15.55
N LYS A 231 4.48 -55.81 -16.80
CA LYS A 231 4.36 -54.78 -17.87
C LYS A 231 2.99 -54.13 -18.01
N LYS A 232 1.92 -54.88 -17.72
CA LYS A 232 0.54 -54.40 -17.80
C LYS A 232 0.13 -53.60 -16.57
N THR A 233 0.44 -54.10 -15.37
CA THR A 233 0.10 -53.42 -14.11
C THR A 233 0.89 -52.14 -13.92
N ALA A 234 2.16 -52.09 -14.35
CA ALA A 234 2.96 -50.85 -14.32
C ALA A 234 2.37 -49.72 -15.19
N LYS A 235 1.79 -50.06 -16.35
CA LYS A 235 1.12 -49.08 -17.23
C LYS A 235 -0.20 -48.59 -16.65
N GLU A 236 -0.98 -49.49 -16.05
CA GLU A 236 -2.26 -49.16 -15.41
C GLU A 236 -2.05 -48.24 -14.19
N ILE A 237 -1.02 -48.48 -13.38
CA ILE A 237 -0.65 -47.62 -12.24
C ILE A 237 -0.29 -46.21 -12.73
N LYS A 238 0.50 -46.08 -13.80
CA LYS A 238 0.92 -44.77 -14.33
C LYS A 238 -0.23 -43.98 -14.97
N GLU A 239 -1.22 -44.66 -15.56
CA GLU A 239 -2.45 -44.03 -16.06
C GLU A 239 -3.39 -43.60 -14.92
N GLN A 240 -3.48 -44.38 -13.84
CA GLN A 240 -4.27 -44.03 -12.65
C GLN A 240 -3.66 -42.83 -11.91
N LEU A 241 -2.33 -42.80 -11.75
CA LEU A 241 -1.61 -41.66 -11.16
C LEU A 241 -1.84 -40.35 -11.92
N LYS A 242 -1.87 -40.40 -13.26
CA LYS A 242 -2.17 -39.22 -14.10
C LYS A 242 -3.61 -38.73 -13.96
N LYS A 243 -4.57 -39.61 -13.66
CA LYS A 243 -5.98 -39.23 -13.44
C LYS A 243 -6.17 -38.59 -12.07
N ILE A 244 -5.57 -39.16 -11.03
CA ILE A 244 -5.67 -38.65 -9.65
C ILE A 244 -5.05 -37.25 -9.54
N LEU A 245 -3.89 -37.00 -10.16
CA LEU A 245 -3.26 -35.68 -10.16
C LEU A 245 -4.08 -34.58 -10.87
N LYS A 246 -4.88 -34.94 -11.88
CA LYS A 246 -5.79 -33.98 -12.56
C LYS A 246 -7.02 -33.60 -11.74
N GLU A 247 -7.35 -34.39 -10.71
CA GLU A 247 -8.46 -34.10 -9.79
C GLU A 247 -8.00 -33.29 -8.56
N VAL A 248 -6.68 -33.13 -8.39
CA VAL A 248 -6.06 -32.45 -7.24
C VAL A 248 -5.54 -31.04 -7.57
N GLU A 249 -5.29 -30.72 -8.86
CA GLU A 249 -5.04 -29.35 -9.38
C GLU A 249 -6.34 -28.54 -9.56
#